data_AF-X6P6K0-F1
#
_entry.id   AF-X6P6K0-F1
#
_cell.length_a   1.000
_cell.length_b   1.000
_cell.length_c   1.000
_cell.angle_alpha   90.00
_cell.angle_beta   90.00
_cell.angle_gamma   90.00
#
_symmetry.space_group_name_H-M   'P 1'
#
loop_
_entity.id
_entity.type
_entity.pdbx_description
1 polymer ?
#
loop_
_entity_poly.entity_id
_entity_poly.type
_entity_poly.pdbx_seq_one_letter_code
_entity_poly.pdbx_strand_id
1 'polypeptide(L)'
;KLPVCHDIAPFHSYAYVCINDIILFFGGWSSQSSRITVSKSVYKYSIRENKWITFKNTLPSPLCHCVAILSEEDNCIHIIGGVKEKNIELSTHMKTKVRAWDPSQLSKKEIKFIIQYWIQTSKIKLGWIDDFDKIIMKYSGMNYS
;
A
#
# COMPACT_ATOMS: atom_id res chain seq x y z
N LYS A 1 -11.91 -21.90 -5.53
CA LYS A 1 -12.00 -21.61 -4.07
C LYS A 1 -10.70 -20.91 -3.68
N LEU A 2 -10.75 -19.67 -3.21
CA LEU A 2 -9.54 -18.92 -2.80
C LEU A 2 -8.98 -19.52 -1.50
N PRO A 3 -7.68 -19.86 -1.42
CA PRO A 3 -7.08 -20.27 -0.16
C PRO A 3 -7.08 -19.05 0.78
N VAL A 4 -7.71 -19.17 1.95
CA VAL A 4 -7.76 -18.09 2.95
C VAL A 4 -6.61 -18.29 3.95
N CYS A 5 -5.83 -17.24 4.21
CA CYS A 5 -4.78 -17.30 5.22
C CYS A 5 -5.39 -17.48 6.63
N HIS A 6 -4.77 -18.32 7.47
CA HIS A 6 -5.25 -18.59 8.82
C HIS A 6 -5.34 -17.32 9.69
N ASP A 7 -4.49 -16.32 9.43
CA ASP A 7 -4.50 -15.06 10.18
C ASP A 7 -5.74 -14.19 9.92
N ILE A 8 -6.30 -14.23 8.69
CA ILE A 8 -7.47 -13.43 8.31
C ILE A 8 -8.77 -14.21 8.41
N ALA A 9 -8.71 -15.55 8.30
CA ALA A 9 -9.85 -16.46 8.44
C ALA A 9 -10.80 -16.17 9.62
N PRO A 10 -10.34 -15.78 10.82
CA PRO A 10 -11.23 -15.49 11.95
C PRO A 10 -12.00 -14.17 11.84
N PHE A 11 -11.64 -13.27 10.91
CA PHE A 11 -12.17 -11.91 10.87
C PHE A 11 -13.30 -11.75 9.85
N HIS A 12 -14.29 -10.95 10.23
CA HIS A 12 -15.44 -10.57 9.41
C HIS A 12 -15.59 -9.04 9.32
N SER A 13 -16.40 -8.55 8.38
CA SER A 13 -16.72 -7.13 8.20
C SER A 13 -15.49 -6.20 8.07
N TYR A 14 -14.45 -6.68 7.40
CA TYR A 14 -13.32 -5.88 6.97
C TYR A 14 -13.73 -4.92 5.83
N ALA A 15 -13.11 -3.76 5.77
CA ALA A 15 -13.09 -3.00 4.52
C ALA A 15 -12.08 -3.64 3.58
N TYR A 16 -12.34 -3.59 2.28
CA TYR A 16 -11.38 -4.03 1.29
C TYR A 16 -11.40 -3.13 0.06
N VAL A 17 -10.28 -3.09 -0.65
CA VAL A 17 -10.17 -2.42 -1.95
C VAL A 17 -9.30 -3.27 -2.86
N CYS A 18 -9.73 -3.43 -4.11
CA CYS A 18 -8.96 -4.08 -5.16
C CYS A 18 -8.21 -3.00 -5.95
N ILE A 19 -6.89 -3.14 -6.08
CA ILE A 19 -6.02 -2.21 -6.81
C ILE A 19 -5.16 -3.05 -7.74
N ASN A 20 -5.40 -2.96 -9.04
CA ASN A 20 -4.74 -3.82 -10.03
C ASN A 20 -4.84 -5.30 -9.64
N ASP A 21 -3.71 -5.96 -9.42
CA ASP A 21 -3.60 -7.38 -9.09
C ASP A 21 -3.51 -7.67 -7.59
N ILE A 22 -3.83 -6.70 -6.73
CA ILE A 22 -3.80 -6.86 -5.28
C ILE A 22 -5.15 -6.51 -4.63
N ILE A 23 -5.48 -7.19 -3.54
CA ILE A 23 -6.59 -6.85 -2.66
C ILE A 23 -6.02 -6.50 -1.30
N LEU A 24 -6.37 -5.33 -0.79
CA LEU A 24 -6.03 -4.90 0.57
C LEU A 24 -7.26 -5.03 1.46
N PHE A 25 -7.08 -5.64 2.63
CA PHE A 25 -8.10 -5.83 3.65
C PHE A 25 -7.71 -5.04 4.90
N PHE A 26 -8.68 -4.31 5.47
CA PHE A 26 -8.48 -3.39 6.58
C PHE A 26 -9.41 -3.75 7.74
N GLY A 27 -8.81 -4.05 8.88
CA GLY A 27 -9.50 -4.28 10.15
C GLY A 27 -10.35 -5.55 10.15
N GLY A 28 -11.61 -5.42 10.57
CA GLY A 28 -12.54 -6.52 10.79
C GLY A 28 -12.69 -6.89 12.26
N TRP A 29 -13.63 -7.79 12.56
CA TRP A 29 -13.88 -8.25 13.93
C TRP A 29 -13.93 -9.77 14.00
N SER A 30 -13.53 -10.32 15.14
CA SER A 30 -13.60 -11.75 15.42
C SER A 30 -14.38 -12.00 16.72
N SER A 31 -15.26 -13.01 16.67
CA SER A 31 -16.00 -13.54 17.81
C SER A 31 -15.41 -14.85 18.34
N GLN A 32 -14.20 -15.23 17.93
CA GLN A 32 -13.62 -16.52 18.30
C GLN A 32 -13.23 -16.61 19.78
N SER A 33 -13.04 -15.47 20.45
CA SER A 33 -12.85 -15.42 21.89
C SER A 33 -14.16 -15.13 22.59
N SER A 34 -14.24 -15.34 23.91
CA SER A 34 -15.39 -14.94 24.74
C SER A 34 -15.71 -13.43 24.69
N ARG A 35 -14.90 -12.63 23.97
CA ARG A 35 -15.09 -11.21 23.70
C ARG A 35 -15.00 -10.90 22.20
N ILE A 36 -15.78 -9.92 21.76
CA ILE A 36 -15.65 -9.32 20.42
C ILE A 36 -14.33 -8.57 20.36
N THR A 37 -13.44 -8.97 19.44
CA THR A 37 -12.16 -8.29 19.21
C THR A 37 -12.21 -7.58 17.86
N VAL A 38 -12.01 -6.25 17.87
CA VAL A 38 -11.89 -5.45 16.65
C VAL A 38 -10.42 -5.33 16.27
N SER A 39 -10.09 -5.61 15.02
CA SER A 39 -8.74 -5.64 14.51
C SER A 39 -8.30 -4.30 13.92
N LYS A 40 -7.02 -4.01 14.07
CA LYS A 40 -6.31 -2.95 13.32
C LYS A 40 -5.41 -3.52 12.22
N SER A 41 -5.42 -4.83 12.00
CA SER A 41 -4.55 -5.49 11.04
C SER A 41 -4.87 -5.06 9.60
N VAL A 42 -3.85 -5.09 8.76
CA VAL A 42 -3.98 -4.96 7.32
C VAL A 42 -3.42 -6.22 6.70
N TYR A 43 -4.13 -6.76 5.71
CA TYR A 43 -3.69 -7.91 4.94
C TYR A 43 -3.68 -7.56 3.46
N LYS A 44 -2.71 -8.10 2.73
CA LYS A 44 -2.66 -8.04 1.28
C LYS A 44 -2.80 -9.43 0.70
N TYR A 45 -3.60 -9.55 -0.34
CA TYR A 45 -3.66 -10.73 -1.19
C TYR A 45 -3.19 -10.34 -2.59
N SER A 46 -2.15 -11.02 -3.09
CA SER A 46 -1.70 -10.90 -4.48
C SER A 46 -2.45 -11.93 -5.33
N ILE A 47 -3.23 -11.43 -6.30
CA ILE A 47 -4.06 -12.25 -7.19
C ILE A 47 -3.15 -13.07 -8.12
N ARG A 48 -2.14 -12.43 -8.72
CA ARG A 48 -1.20 -13.09 -9.65
C ARG A 48 -0.38 -14.18 -8.98
N GLU A 49 0.08 -13.93 -7.76
CA GLU A 49 0.92 -14.89 -7.03
C GLU A 49 0.09 -15.87 -6.19
N ASN A 50 -1.23 -15.68 -6.09
CA ASN A 50 -2.11 -16.42 -5.19
C ASN A 50 -1.55 -16.47 -3.75
N LYS A 51 -1.09 -15.32 -3.25
CA LYS A 51 -0.28 -15.22 -2.04
C LYS A 51 -0.79 -14.18 -1.07
N TRP A 52 -0.83 -14.55 0.21
CA TRP A 52 -1.15 -13.64 1.31
C TRP A 52 0.11 -13.02 1.91
N ILE A 53 0.01 -11.75 2.28
CA ILE A 53 1.04 -10.98 2.96
C ILE A 53 0.38 -10.30 4.17
N THR A 54 0.92 -10.56 5.36
CA THR A 54 0.51 -9.91 6.61
C THR A 54 1.47 -8.75 6.90
N PHE A 55 0.95 -7.56 7.17
CA PHE A 55 1.78 -6.42 7.53
C PHE A 55 2.02 -6.37 9.04
N LYS A 56 3.25 -6.05 9.46
CA LYS A 56 3.55 -5.67 10.85
C LYS A 56 2.96 -4.31 11.20
N ASN A 57 2.89 -3.41 10.21
CA ASN A 57 2.26 -2.11 10.35
C ASN A 57 0.74 -2.27 10.32
N THR A 58 0.06 -1.55 11.21
CA THR A 58 -1.38 -1.67 11.42
C THR A 58 -2.06 -0.32 11.25
N LEU A 59 -3.38 -0.33 11.11
CA LEU A 59 -4.20 0.87 11.17
C LEU A 59 -3.95 1.61 12.50
N PRO A 60 -4.00 2.95 12.51
CA PRO A 60 -3.82 3.72 13.74
C PRO A 60 -4.89 3.44 14.80
N SER A 61 -6.05 2.91 14.39
CA SER A 61 -7.07 2.40 15.31
C SER A 61 -7.75 1.14 14.77
N PRO A 62 -8.22 0.24 15.63
CA PRO A 62 -9.04 -0.90 15.22
C PRO A 62 -10.41 -0.44 14.70
N LEU A 63 -10.91 -1.11 13.66
CA LEU A 63 -12.19 -0.77 13.02
C LEU A 63 -12.78 -1.95 12.24
N CYS A 64 -14.11 -2.04 12.24
CA CYS A 64 -14.90 -2.97 11.43
C CYS A 64 -16.13 -2.25 10.86
N HIS A 65 -16.85 -2.87 9.93
CA HIS A 65 -18.06 -2.31 9.29
C HIS A 65 -17.81 -0.95 8.58
N CYS A 66 -16.62 -0.79 8.00
CA CYS A 66 -16.24 0.37 7.22
C CYS A 66 -16.17 0.04 5.73
N VAL A 67 -16.03 1.07 4.90
CA VAL A 67 -15.83 0.95 3.46
C VAL A 67 -14.45 1.51 3.11
N ALA A 68 -13.72 0.84 2.22
CA ALA A 68 -12.50 1.35 1.62
C ALA A 68 -12.74 1.73 0.16
N ILE A 69 -12.27 2.92 -0.24
CA ILE A 69 -12.43 3.47 -1.59
C ILE A 69 -11.07 4.00 -2.04
N LEU A 70 -10.66 3.65 -3.27
CA LEU A 70 -9.47 4.22 -3.90
C LEU A 70 -9.81 5.59 -4.50
N SER A 71 -8.99 6.60 -4.21
CA SER A 71 -8.94 7.84 -4.95
C SER A 71 -7.76 7.79 -5.92
N GLU A 72 -8.07 7.83 -7.22
CA GLU A 72 -7.08 7.79 -8.30
C GLU A 72 -6.24 9.07 -8.36
N GLU A 73 -6.85 10.22 -8.11
CA GLU A 73 -6.18 11.53 -8.16
C GLU A 73 -5.03 11.64 -7.14
N ASP A 74 -5.29 11.16 -5.93
CA ASP A 74 -4.38 11.26 -4.78
C ASP A 74 -3.59 9.98 -4.53
N ASN A 75 -3.83 8.92 -5.30
CA ASN A 75 -3.27 7.58 -5.14
C ASN A 75 -3.35 7.10 -3.68
N CYS A 76 -4.55 7.16 -3.12
CA CYS A 76 -4.79 6.93 -1.70
C CYS A 76 -6.08 6.18 -1.46
N ILE A 77 -6.14 5.50 -0.32
CA ILE A 77 -7.27 4.70 0.12
C ILE A 77 -7.97 5.49 1.22
N HIS A 78 -9.23 5.80 0.99
CA HIS A 78 -10.15 6.37 1.97
C HIS A 78 -10.86 5.23 2.68
N ILE A 79 -10.76 5.18 4.00
CA ILE A 79 -11.53 4.27 4.84
C ILE A 79 -12.57 5.13 5.58
N ILE A 80 -13.85 4.88 5.33
CA ILE A 80 -14.95 5.73 5.81
C ILE A 80 -15.90 4.92 6.69
N GLY A 81 -16.30 5.53 7.80
CA GLY A 81 -17.24 4.99 8.76
C GLY A 81 -16.60 3.96 9.70
N GLY A 82 -17.39 2.94 10.03
CA GLY A 82 -16.98 1.85 10.91
C GLY A 82 -17.18 2.13 12.39
N VAL A 83 -16.95 1.07 13.16
CA VAL A 83 -17.23 1.01 14.59
C VAL A 83 -15.98 0.54 15.33
N LYS A 84 -15.70 1.15 16.49
CA LYS A 84 -14.63 0.71 17.40
C LYS A 84 -15.13 -0.35 18.40
N GLU A 85 -14.22 -0.90 19.18
CA GLU A 85 -14.59 -1.73 20.34
C GLU A 85 -15.56 -0.96 21.27
N LYS A 86 -16.61 -1.64 21.76
CA LYS A 86 -17.74 -1.10 22.55
C LYS A 86 -18.85 -0.36 21.76
N ASN A 87 -18.99 -0.62 20.46
CA ASN A 87 -20.07 -0.08 19.62
C ASN A 87 -20.14 1.45 19.56
N ILE A 88 -19.01 2.12 19.79
CA ILE A 88 -18.93 3.57 19.60
C ILE A 88 -18.83 3.80 18.09
N GLU A 89 -19.93 4.21 17.48
CA GLU A 89 -19.95 4.69 16.10
C GLU A 89 -19.02 5.89 15.98
N LEU A 90 -18.18 5.85 14.97
CA LEU A 90 -17.39 7.00 14.59
C LEU A 90 -17.71 7.36 13.16
N SER A 91 -17.93 8.65 12.92
CA SER A 91 -17.65 9.25 11.61
C SER A 91 -16.13 9.27 11.41
N THR A 92 -15.49 8.08 11.34
CA THR A 92 -14.05 8.00 11.09
C THR A 92 -13.83 8.09 9.60
N HIS A 93 -13.11 9.13 9.17
CA HIS A 93 -12.48 9.15 7.87
C HIS A 93 -10.98 8.99 8.07
N MET A 94 -10.44 7.91 7.55
CA MET A 94 -9.00 7.66 7.53
C MET A 94 -8.51 7.64 6.10
N LYS A 95 -7.28 8.10 5.89
CA LYS A 95 -6.64 8.12 4.59
C LYS A 95 -5.25 7.51 4.71
N THR A 96 -4.92 6.62 3.79
CA THR A 96 -3.57 6.03 3.70
C THR A 96 -3.12 5.99 2.24
N LYS A 97 -1.81 6.15 2.00
CA LYS A 97 -1.26 6.12 0.64
C LYS A 97 -1.13 4.67 0.17
N VAL A 98 -1.47 4.36 -1.09
CA VAL A 98 -1.37 3.00 -1.63
C VAL A 98 0.06 2.46 -1.50
N ARG A 99 1.07 3.32 -1.79
CA ARG A 99 2.49 2.99 -1.66
C ARG A 99 2.95 2.53 -0.28
N ALA A 100 2.21 2.84 0.78
CA ALA A 100 2.53 2.37 2.13
C ALA A 100 2.32 0.86 2.27
N TRP A 101 1.44 0.28 1.45
CA TRP A 101 1.10 -1.15 1.46
C TRP A 101 1.66 -1.88 0.24
N ASP A 102 1.85 -1.16 -0.86
CA ASP A 102 2.52 -1.69 -2.04
C ASP A 102 3.31 -0.59 -2.78
N PRO A 103 4.64 -0.50 -2.55
CA PRO A 103 5.48 0.50 -3.22
C PRO A 103 5.49 0.39 -4.75
N SER A 104 5.14 -0.77 -5.32
CA SER A 104 5.03 -0.92 -6.78
C SER A 104 3.91 -0.08 -7.39
N GLN A 105 2.94 0.36 -6.57
CA GLN A 105 1.79 1.16 -6.97
C GLN A 105 2.08 2.67 -6.92
N LEU A 106 3.32 3.08 -7.11
CA LEU A 106 3.70 4.50 -7.20
C LEU A 106 3.07 5.13 -8.45
N SER A 107 2.35 6.24 -8.26
CA SER A 107 1.76 6.96 -9.39
C SER A 107 2.84 7.66 -10.22
N LYS A 108 2.59 7.82 -11.53
CA LYS A 108 3.49 8.58 -12.43
C LYS A 108 3.78 10.00 -11.89
N LYS A 109 2.77 10.64 -11.27
CA LYS A 109 2.89 11.96 -10.65
C LYS A 109 3.88 11.93 -9.47
N GLU A 110 3.76 10.96 -8.57
CA GLU A 110 4.69 10.80 -7.44
C GLU A 110 6.12 10.49 -7.92
N ILE A 111 6.29 9.60 -8.90
CA ILE A 111 7.60 9.30 -9.50
C ILE A 111 8.23 10.57 -10.07
N LYS A 112 7.45 11.36 -10.82
CA LYS A 112 7.91 12.64 -11.38
C LYS A 112 8.36 13.61 -10.28
N PHE A 113 7.58 13.76 -9.20
CA PHE A 113 7.96 14.62 -8.08
C PHE A 113 9.23 14.15 -7.38
N ILE A 114 9.38 12.84 -7.16
CA ILE A 114 10.59 12.26 -6.56
C ILE A 114 11.82 12.55 -7.43
N ILE A 115 11.74 12.31 -8.75
CA ILE A 115 12.83 12.60 -9.70
C ILE A 115 13.21 14.08 -9.67
N GLN A 116 12.21 14.97 -9.74
CA GLN A 116 12.43 16.43 -9.70
C GLN A 116 13.11 16.87 -8.40
N TYR A 117 12.66 16.33 -7.26
CA TYR A 117 13.26 16.58 -5.96
C TYR A 117 14.73 16.15 -5.93
N TRP A 118 15.05 14.94 -6.39
CA TRP A 118 16.43 14.46 -6.47
C TRP A 118 17.30 15.33 -7.37
N ILE A 119 16.83 15.71 -8.55
CA ILE A 119 17.56 16.61 -9.46
C ILE A 119 17.91 17.94 -8.77
N GLN A 120 16.94 18.51 -8.06
CA GLN A 120 17.11 19.79 -7.36
C GLN A 120 18.06 19.68 -6.17
N THR A 121 17.86 18.69 -5.30
CA THR A 121 18.66 18.51 -4.07
C THR A 121 20.08 18.07 -4.36
N SER A 122 20.25 17.13 -5.29
CA SER A 122 21.58 16.61 -5.64
C SER A 122 22.38 17.59 -6.50
N LYS A 123 21.82 18.76 -6.86
CA LYS A 123 22.43 19.76 -7.77
C LYS A 123 23.05 19.09 -9.00
N ILE A 124 22.41 18.02 -9.48
CA ILE A 124 22.95 17.22 -10.58
C ILE A 124 22.95 18.14 -11.79
N LYS A 125 24.14 18.54 -12.23
CA LYS A 125 24.32 19.09 -13.57
C LYS A 125 24.12 17.92 -14.52
N LEU A 126 23.28 18.12 -15.53
CA LEU A 126 23.01 17.14 -16.61
C LEU A 126 24.29 16.52 -17.21
N GLY A 127 25.46 17.15 -17.07
CA GLY A 127 26.75 16.61 -17.51
C GLY A 127 27.22 15.32 -16.80
N TRP A 128 26.63 14.91 -15.67
CA TRP A 128 26.95 13.61 -15.05
C TRP A 128 26.46 12.41 -15.87
N ILE A 129 25.44 12.59 -16.73
CA ILE A 129 24.99 11.52 -17.63
C ILE A 129 26.06 11.22 -18.67
N ASP A 130 26.73 12.25 -19.22
CA ASP A 130 27.83 12.07 -20.17
C ASP A 130 29.02 11.32 -19.54
N ASP A 131 29.34 11.63 -18.28
CA ASP A 131 30.39 10.93 -17.53
C ASP A 131 30.02 9.47 -17.25
N PHE A 132 28.75 9.18 -16.96
CA PHE A 132 28.24 7.82 -16.77
C PHE A 132 28.29 7.00 -18.06
N ASP A 133 27.84 7.57 -19.18
CA ASP A 133 27.90 6.92 -20.50
C ASP A 133 29.34 6.62 -20.89
N LYS A 134 30.27 7.54 -20.60
CA LYS A 134 31.71 7.34 -20.84
C LYS A 134 32.30 6.19 -20.01
N ILE A 135 31.84 6.01 -18.77
CA ILE A 135 32.24 4.87 -17.92
C ILE A 135 31.68 3.56 -18.49
N ILE A 136 30.40 3.52 -18.87
CA ILE A 136 29.80 2.33 -19.48
C ILE A 136 30.55 1.94 -20.75
N MET A 137 30.85 2.91 -21.62
CA MET A 137 31.61 2.69 -22.87
C MET A 137 33.00 2.11 -22.63
N LYS A 138 33.71 2.61 -21.60
CA LYS A 138 35.03 2.08 -21.23
C LYS A 138 34.99 0.61 -20.83
N TYR A 139 33.92 0.16 -20.17
CA TYR A 139 33.77 -1.23 -19.71
C TYR A 139 33.08 -2.13 -20.73
N SER A 140 32.26 -1.58 -21.63
CA SER A 140 31.60 -2.33 -22.71
C SER A 140 32.49 -2.50 -23.96
N GLY A 141 33.63 -1.82 -24.03
CA GLY A 141 34.59 -1.93 -25.14
C GLY A 141 34.10 -1.29 -26.44
N MET A 142 33.06 -0.47 -26.39
CA MET A 142 32.53 0.23 -27.55
C MET A 142 33.28 1.56 -27.73
N ASN A 143 33.91 1.76 -28.90
CA ASN A 143 34.45 3.05 -29.34
C ASN A 143 33.54 3.60 -30.44
N TYR A 144 33.21 4.90 -30.38
CA TYR A 144 32.55 5.57 -31.50
C TYR A 144 33.52 5.64 -32.69
N SER A 145 33.10 5.07 -33.82
CA SER A 145 33.67 5.36 -35.15
C SER A 145 33.17 6.69 -35.68
#